data_AF-A0A1F8R809-F1
#
_entry.id   AF-A0A1F8R809-F1
#
_cell.length_a   1.000
_cell.length_b   1.000
_cell.length_c   1.000
_cell.angle_alpha   90.00
_cell.angle_beta   90.00
_cell.angle_gamma   90.00
#
_symmetry.space_group_name_H-M   'P 1'
#
loop_
_entity.id
_entity.type
_entity.pdbx_description
1 polymer ?
#
loop_
_entity_poly.entity_id
_entity_poly.type
_entity_poly.pdbx_seq_one_letter_code
_entity_poly.pdbx_strand_id
1 'polypeptide(L)'
;MTENQKKVLDMLAENKISADEAYRLLNLIDAGEGGRGADVRVEGEKKDKPRYLRVTVVPNSESEKAGNYDRVNVRVPMSLIRAGIKLTSLIPPQAYDKVNDALKEKGINFDLRSIKTGDIEELIEALGDMQVDVESGRGEKVKVFVE
;
A
#
# COMPACT_ATOMS: atom_id res chain seq x y z
N MET A 1 -3.33 5.58 38.36
CA MET A 1 -4.18 6.78 38.25
C MET A 1 -3.27 7.94 37.96
N THR A 2 -3.18 8.31 36.70
CA THR A 2 -2.42 9.49 36.28
C THR A 2 -3.24 10.76 36.54
N GLU A 3 -2.59 11.90 36.76
CA GLU A 3 -3.25 13.15 37.14
C GLU A 3 -4.33 13.56 36.12
N ASN A 4 -4.08 13.23 34.85
CA ASN A 4 -5.01 13.45 33.75
C ASN A 4 -6.26 12.56 33.83
N GLN A 5 -6.14 11.29 34.20
CA GLN A 5 -7.28 10.39 34.38
C GLN A 5 -8.20 10.88 35.51
N LYS A 6 -7.61 11.37 36.61
CA LYS A 6 -8.37 11.92 37.74
C LYS A 6 -9.19 13.15 37.32
N LYS A 7 -8.58 14.06 36.55
CA LYS A 7 -9.25 15.27 36.06
C LYS A 7 -10.44 14.97 35.13
N VAL A 8 -10.35 13.93 34.29
CA VAL A 8 -11.47 13.51 33.43
C VAL A 8 -12.63 12.97 34.26
N LEU A 9 -12.36 12.18 35.30
CA LEU A 9 -13.39 11.65 36.19
C LEU A 9 -14.05 12.75 37.05
N ASP A 10 -13.28 13.75 37.50
CA ASP A 10 -13.81 14.92 38.21
C ASP A 10 -14.74 15.73 37.27
N MET A 11 -14.36 15.91 36.00
CA MET A 11 -15.22 16.59 35.01
C MET A 11 -16.52 15.83 34.71
N LEU A 12 -16.50 14.50 34.74
CA LEU A 12 -17.71 13.66 34.61
C LEU A 12 -18.60 13.80 35.85
N ALA A 13 -18.01 13.77 37.05
CA ALA A 13 -18.75 13.95 38.31
C ALA A 13 -19.41 15.34 38.41
N GLU A 14 -18.73 16.36 37.89
CA GLU A 14 -19.27 17.73 37.76
C GLU A 14 -20.27 17.90 36.60
N ASN A 15 -20.61 16.83 35.87
CA ASN A 15 -21.48 16.84 34.67
C ASN A 15 -21.02 17.82 33.57
N LYS A 16 -19.73 18.17 33.53
CA LYS A 16 -19.16 19.04 32.50
C LYS A 16 -18.97 18.33 31.16
N ILE A 17 -18.93 16.99 31.20
CA ILE A 17 -18.81 16.11 30.03
C ILE A 17 -19.77 14.93 30.19
N SER A 18 -20.18 14.35 29.08
CA SER A 18 -20.97 13.12 29.05
C SER A 18 -20.12 11.87 29.33
N ALA A 19 -20.78 10.77 29.70
CA ALA A 19 -20.11 9.49 29.92
C ALA A 19 -19.34 9.00 28.68
N ASP A 20 -19.91 9.21 27.49
CA ASP A 20 -19.27 8.85 26.22
C ASP A 20 -18.01 9.67 25.93
N GLU A 21 -18.02 10.96 26.25
CA GLU A 21 -16.86 11.84 26.10
C GLU A 21 -15.76 11.50 27.11
N ALA A 22 -16.12 11.22 28.36
CA ALA A 22 -15.17 10.77 29.37
C ALA A 22 -14.47 9.46 28.93
N TYR A 23 -15.23 8.51 28.38
CA TYR A 23 -14.68 7.26 27.87
C TYR A 23 -13.68 7.48 26.72
N ARG A 24 -13.97 8.40 25.79
CA ARG A 24 -13.03 8.75 24.70
C ARG A 24 -11.75 9.40 25.21
N LEU A 25 -11.86 10.33 26.17
CA LEU A 25 -10.70 11.02 26.74
C LEU A 25 -9.79 10.07 27.52
N LEU A 26 -10.37 9.13 28.27
CA LEU A 26 -9.60 8.12 28.99
C LEU A 26 -8.85 7.18 28.04
N ASN A 27 -9.48 6.75 26.94
CA ASN A 27 -8.82 5.92 25.93
C ASN A 27 -7.65 6.65 25.24
N LEU A 28 -7.76 7.96 25.00
CA LEU A 28 -6.67 8.76 24.43
C LEU A 28 -5.49 8.92 25.39
N ILE A 29 -5.76 9.07 26.69
CA ILE A 29 -4.71 9.15 27.72
C ILE A 29 -4.00 7.80 27.86
N ASP A 30 -4.76 6.69 27.88
CA ASP A 30 -4.21 5.34 28.00
C ASP A 30 -3.36 4.95 26.76
N ALA A 31 -3.79 5.34 25.56
CA ALA A 31 -3.02 5.18 24.32
C ALA A 31 -1.73 6.01 24.28
N GLY A 32 -1.65 7.10 25.06
CA GLY A 32 -0.45 7.93 25.20
C GLY A 32 0.56 7.39 26.24
N GLU A 33 0.10 6.67 27.25
CA GLU A 33 0.93 6.15 28.36
C GLU A 33 1.33 4.67 28.17
N GLY A 34 0.57 3.89 27.40
CA GLY A 34 0.88 2.50 27.01
C GLY A 34 1.38 2.40 25.57
N GLY A 35 2.68 2.20 25.38
CA GLY A 35 3.32 2.25 24.06
C GLY A 35 2.77 1.27 23.01
N ARG A 36 2.96 1.66 21.74
CA ARG A 36 2.99 0.82 20.54
C ARG A 36 1.86 -0.21 20.43
N GLY A 37 0.75 0.19 19.81
CA GLY A 37 -0.18 -0.78 19.25
C GLY A 37 -1.62 -0.33 19.18
N ALA A 38 -1.89 0.83 18.58
CA ALA A 38 -3.21 1.10 18.06
C ALA A 38 -3.07 2.08 16.90
N ASP A 39 -3.41 1.59 15.71
CA ASP A 39 -3.52 2.30 14.43
C ASP A 39 -4.58 3.39 14.58
N VAL A 40 -4.22 4.53 15.16
CA VAL A 40 -4.98 5.78 15.01
C VAL A 40 -4.22 6.59 13.99
N ARG A 41 -4.69 6.51 12.74
CA ARG A 41 -4.23 7.33 11.63
C ARG A 41 -4.48 8.79 11.96
N VAL A 42 -3.47 9.44 12.53
CA VAL A 42 -3.39 10.89 12.59
C VAL A 42 -2.82 11.33 11.25
N GLU A 43 -3.63 12.06 10.48
CA GLU A 43 -3.21 12.76 9.26
C GLU A 43 -2.01 13.66 9.59
N GLY A 44 -0.85 13.25 9.07
CA GLY A 44 0.44 13.89 9.24
C GLY A 44 1.47 13.07 8.47
N GLU A 45 1.73 13.48 7.23
CA GLU A 45 2.51 12.80 6.19
C GLU A 45 3.86 12.27 6.67
N LYS A 46 3.87 11.03 7.17
CA LYS A 46 4.90 10.08 6.76
C LYS A 46 4.20 9.24 5.72
N LYS A 47 4.46 9.50 4.43
CA LYS A 47 4.07 8.56 3.36
C LYS A 47 4.59 7.19 3.79
N ASP A 48 3.68 6.33 4.23
CA ASP A 48 4.02 4.97 4.61
C ASP A 48 4.67 4.36 3.38
N LYS A 49 5.88 3.81 3.53
CA LYS A 49 6.63 3.32 2.38
C LYS A 49 5.74 2.35 1.59
N PRO A 50 5.59 2.51 0.27
CA PRO A 50 4.70 1.69 -0.54
C PRO A 50 5.00 0.21 -0.32
N ARG A 51 3.99 -0.54 0.15
CA ARG A 51 4.13 -1.93 0.62
C ARG A 51 3.60 -2.91 -0.41
N TYR A 52 2.54 -2.57 -1.13
CA TYR A 52 1.97 -3.42 -2.15
C TYR A 52 1.52 -2.63 -3.39
N LEU A 53 1.79 -3.17 -4.56
CA LEU A 53 1.12 -2.80 -5.80
C LEU A 53 -0.14 -3.65 -5.95
N ARG A 54 -1.29 -3.00 -6.09
CA ARG A 54 -2.59 -3.67 -6.21
C ARG A 54 -3.20 -3.43 -7.58
N VAL A 55 -3.70 -4.50 -8.19
CA VAL A 55 -4.43 -4.49 -9.47
C VAL A 55 -5.79 -5.10 -9.25
N THR A 56 -6.85 -4.33 -9.52
CA THR A 56 -8.22 -4.80 -9.43
C THR A 56 -8.95 -4.62 -10.75
N VAL A 57 -9.70 -5.64 -11.17
CA VAL A 57 -10.67 -5.54 -12.27
C VAL A 57 -12.04 -5.83 -11.69
N VAL A 58 -12.90 -4.81 -11.75
CA VAL A 58 -14.28 -4.88 -11.27
C VAL A 58 -15.20 -4.82 -12.50
N PRO A 59 -16.02 -5.84 -12.75
CA PRO A 59 -16.98 -5.80 -13.85
C PRO A 59 -18.11 -4.80 -13.56
N ASN A 60 -18.81 -4.36 -14.60
CA ASN A 60 -20.06 -3.65 -14.39
C ASN A 60 -21.21 -4.61 -14.02
N SER A 61 -22.30 -4.02 -13.52
CA SER A 61 -23.50 -4.73 -13.09
C SER A 61 -24.18 -5.54 -14.20
N GLU A 62 -23.97 -5.23 -15.48
CA GLU A 62 -24.59 -5.95 -16.60
C GLU A 62 -23.79 -7.21 -16.95
N SER A 63 -22.46 -7.08 -17.07
CA SER A 63 -21.52 -8.18 -17.25
C SER A 63 -21.58 -9.17 -16.09
N GLU A 64 -21.74 -8.68 -14.86
CA GLU A 64 -21.87 -9.52 -13.66
C GLU A 64 -23.15 -10.38 -13.70
N LYS A 65 -24.27 -9.82 -14.19
CA LYS A 65 -25.54 -10.55 -14.38
C LYS A 65 -25.47 -11.56 -15.52
N ALA A 66 -24.74 -11.25 -16.59
CA ALA A 66 -24.56 -12.13 -17.75
C ALA A 66 -23.63 -13.32 -17.46
N GLY A 67 -22.90 -13.30 -16.33
CA GLY A 67 -22.00 -14.38 -15.92
C GLY A 67 -20.74 -14.52 -16.78
N ASN A 68 -20.49 -13.58 -17.70
CA ASN A 68 -19.32 -13.55 -18.58
C ASN A 68 -18.48 -12.31 -18.26
N TYR A 69 -17.63 -12.42 -17.23
CA TYR A 69 -16.79 -11.34 -16.76
C TYR A 69 -15.52 -11.85 -16.11
N ASP A 70 -14.46 -11.04 -16.17
CA ASP A 70 -13.23 -11.29 -15.44
C ASP A 70 -13.22 -10.47 -14.14
N ARG A 71 -13.01 -11.15 -13.00
CA ARG A 71 -12.77 -10.51 -11.71
C ARG A 71 -11.33 -10.77 -11.28
N VAL A 72 -10.57 -9.69 -11.11
CA VAL A 72 -9.16 -9.76 -10.77
C VAL A 72 -8.90 -8.96 -9.50
N ASN A 73 -8.15 -9.54 -8.57
CA ASN A 73 -7.65 -8.84 -7.39
C ASN A 73 -6.26 -9.38 -7.05
N VAL A 74 -5.24 -8.71 -7.59
CA VAL A 74 -3.83 -9.08 -7.41
C VAL A 74 -3.20 -8.09 -6.44
N ARG A 75 -2.47 -8.63 -5.46
CA ARG A 75 -1.70 -7.86 -4.48
C ARG A 75 -0.24 -8.31 -4.54
N VAL A 76 0.64 -7.42 -4.97
CA VAL A 76 2.06 -7.71 -5.16
C VAL A 76 2.89 -6.95 -4.11
N PRO A 77 3.54 -7.64 -3.17
CA PRO A 77 4.45 -6.99 -2.22
C PRO A 77 5.61 -6.30 -2.93
N MET A 78 5.89 -5.04 -2.58
CA MET A 78 7.04 -4.29 -3.09
C MET A 78 8.38 -4.92 -2.67
N SER A 79 8.38 -5.73 -1.60
CA SER A 79 9.52 -6.58 -1.23
C SER A 79 9.88 -7.64 -2.28
N LEU A 80 8.90 -8.15 -3.04
CA LEU A 80 9.17 -9.09 -4.13
C LEU A 80 9.85 -8.39 -5.31
N ILE A 81 9.45 -7.16 -5.61
CA ILE A 81 10.11 -6.36 -6.66
C ILE A 81 11.58 -6.12 -6.27
N ARG A 82 11.83 -5.73 -5.02
CA ARG A 82 13.18 -5.58 -4.47
C ARG A 82 13.98 -6.88 -4.52
N ALA A 83 13.36 -8.02 -4.18
CA ALA A 83 14.02 -9.32 -4.19
C ALA A 83 14.31 -9.80 -5.62
N GLY A 84 13.39 -9.61 -6.55
CA GLY A 84 13.53 -10.02 -7.96
C GLY A 84 14.75 -9.38 -8.62
N ILE A 85 15.02 -8.11 -8.31
CA ILE A 85 16.20 -7.39 -8.82
C ILE A 85 17.48 -7.83 -8.11
N LYS A 86 17.43 -8.13 -6.81
CA LYS A 86 18.57 -8.77 -6.16
C LYS A 86 18.89 -10.13 -6.78
N LEU A 87 17.88 -10.88 -7.22
CA LEU A 87 18.08 -12.14 -7.93
C LEU A 87 18.74 -11.94 -9.30
N THR A 88 18.53 -10.80 -9.97
CA THR A 88 19.24 -10.53 -11.25
C THR A 88 20.75 -10.44 -11.03
N SER A 89 21.23 -10.00 -9.87
CA SER A 89 22.67 -9.99 -9.55
C SER A 89 23.31 -11.38 -9.44
N LEU A 90 22.52 -12.44 -9.30
CA LEU A 90 23.00 -13.83 -9.31
C LEU A 90 23.10 -14.41 -10.73
N ILE A 91 22.64 -13.67 -11.74
CA ILE A 91 22.74 -14.07 -13.15
C ILE A 91 24.20 -13.86 -13.61
N PRO A 92 24.87 -14.90 -14.13
CA PRO A 92 26.25 -14.77 -14.61
C PRO A 92 26.38 -13.75 -15.75
N PRO A 93 27.52 -13.03 -15.86
CA PRO A 93 27.73 -12.01 -16.88
C PRO A 93 27.47 -12.47 -18.32
N GLN A 94 27.88 -13.71 -18.63
CA GLN A 94 27.68 -14.35 -19.93
C GLN A 94 26.20 -14.67 -20.27
N ALA A 95 25.31 -14.68 -19.28
CA ALA A 95 23.89 -14.98 -19.48
C ALA A 95 23.05 -13.72 -19.71
N TYR A 96 23.56 -12.53 -19.36
CA TYR A 96 22.80 -11.28 -19.54
C TYR A 96 22.44 -11.01 -21.00
N ASP A 97 23.37 -11.17 -21.94
CA ASP A 97 23.09 -10.88 -23.36
C ASP A 97 21.98 -11.76 -23.89
N LYS A 98 22.02 -13.06 -23.60
CA LYS A 98 20.98 -14.01 -24.02
C LYS A 98 19.60 -13.67 -23.46
N VAL A 99 19.54 -13.24 -22.20
CA VAL A 99 18.28 -12.86 -21.56
C VAL A 99 17.79 -11.52 -22.11
N ASN A 100 18.67 -10.53 -22.26
CA ASN A 100 18.34 -9.23 -22.85
C ASN A 100 17.84 -9.36 -24.28
N ASP A 101 18.46 -10.21 -25.10
CA ASP A 101 18.05 -10.47 -26.48
C ASP A 101 16.66 -11.12 -26.53
N ALA A 102 16.42 -12.13 -25.69
CA ALA A 102 15.11 -12.77 -25.57
C ALA A 102 14.02 -11.79 -25.10
N LEU A 103 14.34 -10.88 -24.18
CA LEU A 103 13.43 -9.83 -23.72
C LEU A 103 13.13 -8.82 -24.84
N LYS A 104 14.16 -8.38 -25.58
CA LYS A 104 14.01 -7.48 -26.73
C LYS A 104 13.15 -8.09 -27.83
N GLU A 105 13.31 -9.37 -28.14
CA GLU A 105 12.45 -10.09 -29.09
C GLU A 105 10.97 -10.08 -28.67
N LYS A 106 10.70 -10.02 -27.36
CA LYS A 106 9.34 -9.88 -26.81
C LYS A 106 8.89 -8.43 -26.66
N GLY A 107 9.64 -7.47 -27.21
CA GLY A 107 9.34 -6.04 -27.14
C GLY A 107 9.66 -5.40 -25.78
N ILE A 108 10.32 -6.12 -24.88
CA ILE A 108 10.71 -5.62 -23.56
C ILE A 108 12.14 -5.06 -23.68
N ASN A 109 12.25 -3.74 -23.81
CA ASN A 109 13.55 -3.07 -23.84
C ASN A 109 14.06 -2.82 -22.42
N PHE A 110 14.53 -3.89 -21.77
CA PHE A 110 15.01 -3.88 -20.39
C PHE A 110 16.44 -4.41 -20.35
N ASP A 111 17.36 -3.62 -19.80
CA ASP A 111 18.76 -4.03 -19.65
C ASP A 111 19.04 -4.44 -18.20
N LEU A 112 19.27 -5.73 -18.00
CA LEU A 112 19.56 -6.30 -16.69
C LEU A 112 20.87 -5.78 -16.06
N ARG A 113 21.81 -5.26 -16.85
CA ARG A 113 23.13 -4.81 -16.39
C ARG A 113 23.14 -3.44 -15.74
N SER A 114 22.14 -2.61 -16.05
CA SER A 114 22.09 -1.21 -15.61
C SER A 114 21.30 -1.01 -14.32
N ILE A 115 20.68 -2.07 -13.78
CA ILE A 115 19.79 -1.97 -12.63
C ILE A 115 20.61 -1.91 -11.34
N LYS A 116 20.62 -0.74 -10.69
CA LYS A 116 21.16 -0.59 -9.33
C LYS A 116 20.06 -0.64 -8.30
N THR A 117 20.41 -1.04 -7.08
CA THR A 117 19.45 -1.08 -5.97
C THR A 117 18.95 0.33 -5.56
N GLY A 118 19.77 1.36 -5.73
CA GLY A 118 19.40 2.76 -5.43
C GLY A 118 18.28 3.26 -6.34
N ASP A 119 18.44 3.10 -7.66
CA ASP A 119 17.47 3.50 -8.69
C ASP A 119 16.08 2.86 -8.47
N ILE A 120 16.04 1.67 -7.84
CA ILE A 120 14.80 0.97 -7.53
C ILE A 120 14.10 1.54 -6.30
N GLU A 121 14.83 1.95 -5.27
CA GLU A 121 14.17 2.56 -4.12
C GLU A 121 13.55 3.91 -4.52
N GLU A 122 14.21 4.68 -5.40
CA GLU A 122 13.66 5.90 -6.01
C GLU A 122 12.44 5.59 -6.89
N LEU A 123 12.49 4.55 -7.72
CA LEU A 123 11.34 4.12 -8.51
C LEU A 123 10.16 3.70 -7.63
N ILE A 124 10.43 2.94 -6.56
CA ILE A 124 9.39 2.49 -5.62
C ILE A 124 8.76 3.68 -4.91
N GLU A 125 9.56 4.68 -4.53
CA GLU A 125 9.08 5.92 -3.94
C GLU A 125 8.19 6.71 -4.93
N ALA A 126 8.62 6.85 -6.18
CA ALA A 126 7.84 7.49 -7.24
C ALA A 126 6.54 6.73 -7.56
N LEU A 127 6.56 5.39 -7.49
CA LEU A 127 5.37 4.55 -7.67
C LEU A 127 4.34 4.73 -6.54
N GLY A 128 4.75 5.25 -5.37
CA GLY A 128 3.83 5.48 -4.25
C GLY A 128 2.65 6.40 -4.60
N ASP A 129 2.83 7.32 -5.55
CA ASP A 129 1.78 8.22 -6.04
C ASP A 129 1.09 7.72 -7.32
N MET A 130 1.46 6.54 -7.81
CA MET A 130 0.91 6.01 -9.06
C MET A 130 -0.52 5.49 -8.84
N GLN A 131 -1.45 6.09 -9.58
CA GLN A 131 -2.82 5.61 -9.70
C GLN A 131 -3.20 5.55 -11.18
N VAL A 132 -3.74 4.40 -11.59
CA VAL A 132 -4.28 4.19 -12.94
C VAL A 132 -5.70 3.69 -12.80
N ASP A 133 -6.65 4.44 -13.36
CA ASP A 133 -8.04 4.04 -13.47
C ASP A 133 -8.40 3.96 -14.96
N VAL A 134 -8.86 2.79 -15.39
CA VAL A 134 -9.31 2.54 -16.77
C VAL A 134 -10.75 2.11 -16.75
N GLU A 135 -11.58 2.78 -17.55
CA GLU A 135 -12.92 2.31 -17.89
C GLU A 135 -12.89 1.69 -19.29
N SER A 136 -13.13 0.39 -19.36
CA SER A 136 -13.19 -0.35 -20.62
C SER A 136 -14.45 0.02 -21.41
N GLY A 137 -14.41 -0.06 -22.74
CA GLY A 137 -15.60 0.11 -23.58
C GLY A 137 -16.69 -0.94 -23.33
N ARG A 138 -16.34 -2.04 -22.65
CA ARG A 138 -17.29 -3.06 -22.14
C ARG A 138 -17.79 -2.76 -20.72
N GLY A 139 -17.39 -1.62 -20.14
CA GLY A 139 -17.77 -1.08 -18.84
C GLY A 139 -17.08 -1.70 -17.62
N GLU A 140 -16.07 -2.56 -17.82
CA GLU A 140 -15.19 -3.03 -16.74
C GLU A 140 -14.30 -1.88 -16.22
N LYS A 141 -14.05 -1.86 -14.91
CA LYS A 141 -13.17 -0.89 -14.26
C LYS A 141 -11.89 -1.56 -13.81
N VAL A 142 -10.77 -1.14 -14.37
CA VAL A 142 -9.44 -1.57 -13.94
C VAL A 142 -8.85 -0.47 -13.06
N LYS A 143 -8.36 -0.84 -11.87
CA LYS A 143 -7.59 0.04 -11.00
C LYS A 143 -6.24 -0.55 -10.70
N VAL A 144 -5.19 0.26 -10.84
CA VAL A 144 -3.85 -0.04 -10.38
C VAL A 144 -3.44 1.06 -9.42
N PHE A 145 -3.07 0.68 -8.20
CA PHE A 145 -2.67 1.64 -7.16
C PHE A 145 -1.71 0.99 -6.19
N VAL A 146 -1.06 1.82 -5.37
CA VAL A 146 -0.10 1.38 -4.37
C VAL A 146 -0.64 1.62 -2.96
N GLU A 147 -0.45 0.64 -2.07
CA GLU A 147 -0.90 0.63 -0.66
C GLU A 147 0.23 0.27 0.32
#